data_AF-W1WQP4-F1
#
_entry.id   AF-W1WQP4-F1
#
_cell.length_a   1.000
_cell.length_b   1.000
_cell.length_c   1.000
_cell.angle_alpha   90.00
_cell.angle_beta   90.00
_cell.angle_gamma   90.00
#
_symmetry.space_group_name_H-M   'P 1'
#
loop_
_entity.id
_entity.type
_entity.pdbx_description
1 polymer ?
#
loop_
_entity_poly.entity_id
_entity_poly.type
_entity_poly.pdbx_seq_one_letter_code
_entity_poly.pdbx_strand_id
1 'polypeptide(L)'
;MARRIMLNGTSYFGQGAIQEIVNEIKNRHFKKVLVTSTPDLFEFKVATKVTDLLDAAGIAYDVYDNIKPNPTIENVTSGVAACKAAGAEAIVAVGGGSAIDTSKAIATIMTNPEFGDVRSLEGVAPTKHPCLPIIAVSTTSGTA
;
A
#
# COMPACT_ATOMS: atom_id res chain seq x y z
N MET A 1 -9.78 -3.24 33.73
CA MET A 1 -9.58 -2.36 32.57
C MET A 1 -9.21 -3.24 31.37
N ALA A 2 -9.96 -3.19 30.27
CA ALA A 2 -9.66 -4.02 29.09
C ALA A 2 -8.48 -3.46 28.29
N ARG A 3 -7.73 -4.32 27.59
CA ARG A 3 -6.63 -3.93 26.68
C ARG A 3 -7.00 -4.26 25.24
N ARG A 4 -6.68 -3.36 24.30
CA ARG A 4 -6.91 -3.56 22.86
C ARG A 4 -5.62 -3.99 22.18
N ILE A 5 -5.70 -5.00 21.31
CA ILE A 5 -4.60 -5.47 20.46
C ILE A 5 -5.08 -5.36 19.01
N MET A 6 -4.26 -4.76 18.14
CA MET A 6 -4.54 -4.63 16.71
C MET A 6 -3.49 -5.44 15.95
N LEU A 7 -3.93 -6.34 15.08
CA LEU A 7 -3.09 -7.20 14.25
C LEU A 7 -3.66 -7.27 12.83
N ASN A 8 -2.87 -7.78 11.91
CA ASN A 8 -3.31 -8.12 10.56
C ASN A 8 -4.39 -9.22 10.61
N GLY A 9 -5.41 -9.10 9.76
CA GLY A 9 -6.40 -10.17 9.59
C GLY A 9 -5.81 -11.43 8.94
N THR A 10 -4.83 -11.24 8.04
CA THR A 10 -4.10 -12.32 7.36
C THR A 10 -2.63 -11.93 7.24
N SER A 11 -1.72 -12.87 7.51
CA SER A 11 -0.28 -12.72 7.30
C SER A 11 0.31 -14.01 6.72
N TYR A 12 1.15 -13.86 5.70
CA TYR A 12 1.90 -14.95 5.09
C TYR A 12 3.39 -14.80 5.43
N PHE A 13 4.05 -15.90 5.76
CA PHE A 13 5.45 -15.92 6.18
C PHE A 13 6.24 -16.98 5.41
N GLY A 14 7.53 -16.71 5.21
CA GLY A 14 8.46 -17.63 4.57
C GLY A 14 8.77 -17.30 3.11
N GLN A 15 9.78 -17.99 2.57
CA GLN A 15 10.17 -17.85 1.18
C GLN A 15 9.00 -18.24 0.27
N GLY A 16 8.70 -17.39 -0.72
CA GLY A 16 7.60 -17.62 -1.65
C GLY A 16 6.24 -17.06 -1.20
N ALA A 17 6.12 -16.51 0.01
CA ALA A 17 4.86 -15.91 0.50
C ALA A 17 4.27 -14.82 -0.42
N ILE A 18 5.11 -14.14 -1.21
CA ILE A 18 4.70 -13.13 -2.20
C ILE A 18 3.72 -13.68 -3.27
N GLN A 19 3.71 -14.99 -3.51
CA GLN A 19 2.79 -15.64 -4.45
C GLN A 19 1.32 -15.49 -4.04
N GLU A 20 1.06 -15.36 -2.73
CA GLU A 20 -0.30 -15.27 -2.17
C GLU A 20 -0.98 -13.94 -2.46
N ILE A 21 -0.25 -12.92 -2.94
CA ILE A 21 -0.83 -11.64 -3.37
C ILE A 21 -1.90 -11.87 -4.43
N VAL A 22 -1.66 -12.76 -5.40
CA VAL A 22 -2.62 -13.09 -6.46
C VAL A 22 -3.88 -13.72 -5.88
N ASN A 23 -3.73 -14.64 -4.92
CA ASN A 23 -4.84 -15.31 -4.26
C ASN A 23 -5.68 -14.32 -3.44
N GLU A 24 -5.03 -13.46 -2.65
CA GLU A 24 -5.71 -12.44 -1.84
C GLU A 24 -6.48 -11.44 -2.70
N ILE A 25 -5.90 -10.98 -3.80
CA ILE A 25 -6.59 -10.07 -4.74
C ILE A 25 -7.83 -10.75 -5.35
N LYS A 26 -7.69 -11.99 -5.82
CA LYS A 26 -8.80 -12.74 -6.44
C LYS A 26 -9.91 -13.09 -5.45
N ASN A 27 -9.55 -13.55 -4.25
CA ASN A 27 -10.48 -13.95 -3.20
C ASN A 27 -11.24 -12.76 -2.62
N ARG A 28 -10.62 -11.57 -2.59
CA ARG A 28 -11.28 -10.31 -2.19
C ARG A 28 -11.95 -9.60 -3.35
N HIS A 29 -11.88 -10.16 -4.55
CA HIS A 29 -12.52 -9.70 -5.79
C HIS A 29 -12.08 -8.31 -6.26
N PHE A 30 -10.89 -7.83 -5.88
CA PHE A 30 -10.35 -6.58 -6.41
C PHE A 30 -10.05 -6.74 -7.90
N LYS A 31 -10.50 -5.78 -8.71
CA LYS A 31 -10.34 -5.75 -10.17
C LYS A 31 -9.11 -4.97 -10.58
N LYS A 32 -8.79 -3.89 -9.87
CA LYS A 32 -7.60 -3.08 -10.11
C LYS A 32 -6.94 -2.64 -8.82
N VAL A 33 -5.61 -2.74 -8.77
CA VAL A 33 -4.81 -2.33 -7.61
C VAL A 33 -3.83 -1.23 -7.98
N LEU A 34 -3.38 -0.45 -6.99
CA LEU A 34 -2.24 0.45 -7.14
C LEU A 34 -1.02 -0.22 -6.50
N VAL A 35 0.04 -0.45 -7.28
CA VAL A 35 1.33 -0.88 -6.74
C VAL A 35 2.12 0.35 -6.32
N THR A 36 2.44 0.47 -5.04
CA THR A 36 3.20 1.58 -4.49
C THR A 36 4.59 1.12 -4.06
N SER A 37 5.62 1.90 -4.41
CA SER A 37 7.01 1.56 -4.10
C SER A 37 7.90 2.80 -4.14
N THR A 38 9.18 2.62 -3.82
CA THR A 38 10.26 3.56 -4.15
C THR A 38 10.88 3.19 -5.52
N PRO A 39 11.55 4.13 -6.23
CA PRO A 39 12.06 3.88 -7.58
C PRO A 39 13.15 2.82 -7.64
N ASP A 40 14.01 2.78 -6.61
CA ASP A 40 15.13 1.84 -6.47
C ASP A 40 14.66 0.38 -6.40
N LEU A 41 13.50 0.11 -5.81
CA LEU A 41 12.97 -1.26 -5.78
C LEU A 41 12.48 -1.74 -7.16
N PHE A 42 12.11 -0.84 -8.06
CA PHE A 42 11.87 -1.19 -9.46
C PHE A 42 13.19 -1.32 -10.23
N GLU A 43 14.15 -0.42 -10.00
CA GLU A 43 15.49 -0.49 -10.58
C GLU A 43 16.17 -1.83 -10.29
N PHE A 44 16.10 -2.29 -9.04
CA PHE A 44 16.66 -3.57 -8.59
C PHE A 44 15.73 -4.77 -8.80
N LYS A 45 14.62 -4.59 -9.51
CA LYS A 45 13.64 -5.65 -9.84
C LYS A 45 13.05 -6.37 -8.62
N VAL A 46 12.99 -5.70 -7.47
CA VAL A 46 12.35 -6.22 -6.26
C VAL A 46 10.85 -6.04 -6.36
N ALA A 47 10.38 -4.81 -6.62
CA ALA A 47 8.97 -4.51 -6.83
C ALA A 47 8.43 -5.14 -8.13
N THR A 48 9.29 -5.30 -9.14
CA THR A 48 8.96 -6.00 -10.40
C THR A 48 8.47 -7.43 -10.15
N LYS A 49 8.95 -8.12 -9.10
CA LYS A 49 8.44 -9.46 -8.76
C LYS A 49 6.95 -9.46 -8.43
N VAL A 50 6.41 -8.35 -7.92
CA VAL A 50 4.97 -8.23 -7.69
C VAL A 50 4.25 -7.99 -9.01
N THR A 51 4.71 -7.03 -9.82
CA THR A 51 4.05 -6.71 -11.10
C THR A 51 4.06 -7.90 -12.05
N ASP A 52 5.15 -8.68 -12.12
CA ASP A 52 5.23 -9.90 -12.91
C ASP A 52 4.15 -10.93 -12.50
N LEU A 53 3.86 -11.05 -11.20
CA LEU A 53 2.79 -11.93 -10.70
C LEU A 53 1.40 -11.41 -11.07
N LEU A 54 1.19 -10.10 -11.03
CA LEU A 54 -0.07 -9.48 -11.43
C LEU A 54 -0.31 -9.65 -12.93
N ASP A 55 0.72 -9.41 -13.75
CA ASP A 55 0.68 -9.60 -15.21
C ASP A 55 0.38 -11.05 -15.57
N ALA A 56 1.10 -12.00 -14.97
CA ALA A 56 0.87 -13.44 -15.19
C ALA A 56 -0.55 -13.89 -14.77
N ALA A 57 -1.14 -13.21 -13.78
CA ALA A 57 -2.49 -13.50 -13.30
C ALA A 57 -3.60 -12.72 -14.03
N GLY A 58 -3.26 -11.80 -14.94
CA GLY A 58 -4.20 -10.92 -15.62
C GLY A 58 -4.89 -9.91 -14.70
N ILE A 59 -4.23 -9.51 -13.62
CA ILE A 59 -4.74 -8.51 -12.66
C ILE A 59 -4.33 -7.12 -13.13
N ALA A 60 -5.30 -6.22 -13.30
CA ALA A 60 -5.00 -4.85 -13.68
C ALA A 60 -4.32 -4.10 -12.53
N TYR A 61 -3.29 -3.31 -12.84
CA TYR A 61 -2.65 -2.43 -11.88
C TYR A 61 -2.09 -1.19 -12.56
N ASP A 62 -1.96 -0.11 -11.77
CA ASP A 62 -1.08 1.01 -12.10
C ASP A 62 0.05 1.07 -11.05
N VAL A 63 1.13 1.78 -11.37
CA VAL A 63 2.30 1.94 -10.49
C VAL A 63 2.40 3.39 -10.01
N TYR A 64 2.70 3.55 -8.71
CA TYR A 64 3.17 4.79 -8.12
C TYR A 64 4.50 4.51 -7.39
N ASP A 65 5.62 4.85 -8.03
CA ASP A 65 6.96 4.57 -7.55
C ASP A 65 7.73 5.80 -7.08
N ASN A 66 7.09 6.98 -7.04
CA ASN A 66 7.75 8.25 -6.69
C ASN A 66 7.94 8.44 -5.16
N ILE A 67 7.89 7.36 -4.36
CA ILE A 67 8.07 7.45 -2.91
C ILE A 67 9.55 7.65 -2.58
N LYS A 68 9.85 8.57 -1.67
CA LYS A 68 11.20 8.86 -1.20
C LYS A 68 11.38 8.39 0.25
N PRO A 69 12.62 8.07 0.68
CA PRO A 69 12.93 7.92 2.10
C PRO A 69 12.49 9.15 2.90
N ASN A 70 11.94 8.95 4.10
CA ASN A 70 11.29 10.00 4.90
C ASN A 70 10.20 10.73 4.09
N PRO A 71 9.10 10.02 3.76
CA PRO A 71 8.14 10.49 2.76
C PRO A 71 7.50 11.81 3.17
N THR A 72 7.28 12.66 2.18
CA THR A 72 6.72 14.00 2.37
C THR A 72 5.20 14.02 2.18
N ILE A 73 4.56 15.12 2.56
CA ILE A 73 3.14 15.38 2.23
C ILE A 73 2.93 15.29 0.71
N GLU A 74 3.88 15.77 -0.09
CA GLU A 74 3.81 15.71 -1.55
C GLU A 74 3.83 14.27 -2.09
N ASN A 75 4.61 13.36 -1.45
CA ASN A 75 4.55 11.94 -1.80
C ASN A 75 3.14 11.39 -1.54
N VAL A 76 2.51 11.74 -0.42
CA VAL A 76 1.16 11.30 -0.12
C VAL A 76 0.13 11.89 -1.08
N THR A 77 0.12 13.22 -1.29
CA THR A 77 -0.90 13.88 -2.12
C THR A 77 -0.81 13.48 -3.59
N SER A 78 0.41 13.34 -4.14
CA SER A 78 0.60 12.82 -5.50
C SER A 78 0.21 11.34 -5.61
N GLY A 79 0.47 10.54 -4.58
CA GLY A 79 0.02 9.15 -4.51
C GLY A 79 -1.51 9.00 -4.41
N VAL A 80 -2.20 9.90 -3.68
CA VAL A 80 -3.67 9.98 -3.65
C VAL A 80 -4.21 10.30 -5.05
N ALA A 81 -3.61 11.26 -5.74
CA ALA A 81 -4.01 11.59 -7.11
C ALA A 81 -3.82 10.39 -8.06
N ALA A 82 -2.69 9.68 -7.95
CA ALA A 82 -2.41 8.47 -8.73
C ALA A 82 -3.42 7.35 -8.42
N CYS A 83 -3.71 7.11 -7.13
CA CYS A 83 -4.69 6.10 -6.70
C CYS A 83 -6.09 6.39 -7.24
N LYS A 84 -6.52 7.65 -7.18
CA LYS A 84 -7.80 8.10 -7.72
C LYS A 84 -7.87 7.99 -9.24
N ALA A 85 -6.81 8.40 -9.95
CA ALA A 85 -6.72 8.30 -11.42
C ALA A 85 -6.73 6.84 -11.89
N ALA A 86 -6.07 5.95 -11.12
CA ALA A 86 -6.05 4.53 -11.40
C ALA A 86 -7.42 3.87 -11.23
N GLY A 87 -8.29 4.43 -10.38
CA GLY A 87 -9.53 3.77 -9.96
C GLY A 87 -9.24 2.50 -9.15
N ALA A 88 -8.15 2.49 -8.39
CA ALA A 88 -7.71 1.33 -7.64
C ALA A 88 -8.63 1.03 -6.44
N GLU A 89 -8.91 -0.25 -6.22
CA GLU A 89 -9.77 -0.75 -5.14
C GLU A 89 -8.96 -1.26 -3.93
N ALA A 90 -7.64 -1.43 -4.12
CA ALA A 90 -6.68 -1.79 -3.08
C ALA A 90 -5.27 -1.29 -3.45
N ILE A 91 -4.39 -1.22 -2.46
CA ILE A 91 -2.97 -0.89 -2.62
C ILE A 91 -2.12 -2.13 -2.35
N VAL A 92 -1.17 -2.42 -3.23
CA VAL A 92 -0.08 -3.37 -2.97
C VAL A 92 1.18 -2.57 -2.66
N ALA A 93 1.49 -2.43 -1.38
CA ALA A 93 2.61 -1.62 -0.90
C ALA A 93 3.88 -2.47 -0.81
N VAL A 94 4.86 -2.18 -1.66
CA VAL A 94 6.13 -2.92 -1.73
C VAL A 94 7.27 -2.04 -1.24
N GLY A 95 7.91 -2.44 -0.15
CA GLY A 95 9.10 -1.73 0.34
C GLY A 95 9.29 -1.80 1.84
N GLY A 96 10.11 -0.88 2.36
CA GLY A 96 10.29 -0.67 3.80
C GLY A 96 9.24 0.28 4.39
N GLY A 97 9.57 0.89 5.54
CA GLY A 97 8.69 1.81 6.27
C GLY A 97 8.18 2.97 5.41
N SER A 98 9.05 3.61 4.62
CA SER A 98 8.65 4.76 3.79
C SER A 98 7.56 4.42 2.76
N ALA A 99 7.68 3.29 2.04
CA ALA A 99 6.67 2.86 1.08
C ALA A 99 5.36 2.48 1.76
N ILE A 100 5.44 1.73 2.86
CA ILE A 100 4.27 1.23 3.59
C ILE A 100 3.51 2.39 4.27
N ASP A 101 4.21 3.32 4.92
CA ASP A 101 3.56 4.43 5.62
C ASP A 101 2.94 5.44 4.66
N THR A 102 3.61 5.74 3.54
CA THR A 102 3.00 6.53 2.45
C THR A 102 1.73 5.87 1.94
N SER A 103 1.76 4.54 1.76
CA SER A 103 0.59 3.78 1.29
C SER A 103 -0.57 3.79 2.29
N LYS A 104 -0.28 3.73 3.61
CA LYS A 104 -1.31 3.90 4.66
C LYS A 104 -1.97 5.26 4.59
N ALA A 105 -1.19 6.32 4.41
CA ALA A 105 -1.73 7.68 4.29
C ALA A 105 -2.60 7.82 3.02
N ILE A 106 -2.12 7.35 1.88
CA ILE A 106 -2.89 7.32 0.62
C ILE A 106 -4.21 6.58 0.82
N ALA A 107 -4.17 5.33 1.29
CA ALA A 107 -5.35 4.50 1.50
C ALA A 107 -6.36 5.12 2.48
N THR A 108 -5.87 5.80 3.52
CA THR A 108 -6.72 6.48 4.50
C THR A 108 -7.44 7.66 3.88
N ILE A 109 -6.72 8.50 3.13
CA ILE A 109 -7.28 9.71 2.49
C ILE A 109 -8.25 9.34 1.35
N MET A 110 -8.02 8.24 0.64
CA MET A 110 -8.93 7.74 -0.39
C MET A 110 -10.35 7.47 0.12
N THR A 111 -10.49 7.16 1.41
CA THR A 111 -11.77 6.84 2.08
C THR A 111 -12.21 7.89 3.10
N ASN A 112 -11.32 8.81 3.48
CA ASN A 112 -11.56 9.92 4.39
C ASN A 112 -10.96 11.21 3.78
N PRO A 113 -11.58 11.76 2.72
CA PRO A 113 -11.00 12.84 1.91
C PRO A 113 -10.85 14.17 2.67
N GLU A 114 -11.51 14.36 3.80
CA GLU A 114 -11.36 15.52 4.67
C GLU A 114 -9.94 15.67 5.24
N PHE A 115 -9.15 14.58 5.23
CA PHE A 115 -7.75 14.56 5.65
C PHE A 115 -6.75 14.80 4.49
N GLY A 116 -7.21 15.40 3.39
CA GLY A 116 -6.40 15.63 2.19
C GLY A 116 -5.16 16.52 2.40
N ASP A 117 -5.10 17.29 3.50
CA ASP A 117 -3.92 18.07 3.90
C ASP A 117 -2.82 17.22 4.55
N VAL A 118 -3.09 15.93 4.83
CA VAL A 118 -2.20 14.93 5.45
C VAL A 118 -1.86 15.23 6.91
N ARG A 119 -1.59 16.48 7.26
CA ARG A 119 -1.19 16.91 8.61
C ARG A 119 -2.26 16.66 9.64
N SER A 120 -3.54 16.79 9.27
CA SER A 120 -4.69 16.49 10.12
C SER A 120 -4.79 15.01 10.54
N LEU A 121 -4.00 14.09 9.96
CA LEU A 121 -3.89 12.69 10.39
C LEU A 121 -2.94 12.49 11.59
N GLU A 122 -2.26 13.52 12.06
CA GLU A 122 -1.33 13.42 13.19
C GLU A 122 -2.05 12.95 14.47
N GLY A 123 -1.42 12.03 15.21
CA GLY A 123 -1.94 11.50 16.47
C GLY A 123 -3.02 10.43 16.28
N VAL A 124 -4.08 10.50 17.08
CA VAL A 124 -5.22 9.58 17.00
C VAL A 124 -6.26 10.17 16.06
N ALA A 125 -5.99 10.08 14.75
CA ALA A 125 -6.85 10.64 13.72
C ALA A 125 -8.30 10.11 13.84
N PRO A 126 -9.32 10.99 13.89
CA PRO A 126 -10.72 10.60 14.08
C PRO A 126 -11.39 10.16 12.76
N THR A 127 -10.74 9.28 12.00
CA THR A 127 -11.26 8.75 10.73
C THR A 127 -12.62 8.07 10.92
N LYS A 128 -13.50 8.22 9.92
CA LYS A 128 -14.87 7.67 9.95
C LYS A 128 -15.00 6.36 9.17
N HIS A 129 -14.13 6.16 8.20
CA HIS A 129 -14.13 5.01 7.33
C HIS A 129 -12.81 4.23 7.45
N PRO A 130 -12.84 2.89 7.43
CA PRO A 130 -11.64 2.09 7.25
C PRO A 130 -10.89 2.53 5.99
N CYS A 131 -9.55 2.50 6.03
CA CYS A 131 -8.73 2.80 4.86
C CYS A 131 -9.01 1.84 3.70
N LEU A 132 -8.67 2.26 2.47
CA LEU A 132 -8.64 1.38 1.31
C LEU A 132 -7.79 0.13 1.64
N PRO A 133 -8.20 -1.09 1.25
CA PRO A 133 -7.44 -2.31 1.57
C PRO A 133 -5.97 -2.22 1.15
N ILE A 134 -5.07 -2.68 2.01
CA ILE A 134 -3.62 -2.70 1.76
C ILE A 134 -3.10 -4.13 1.88
N ILE A 135 -2.37 -4.58 0.87
CA ILE A 135 -1.51 -5.77 0.92
C ILE A 135 -0.08 -5.26 1.04
N ALA A 136 0.57 -5.51 2.18
CA ALA A 136 1.92 -5.01 2.45
C ALA A 136 2.98 -6.10 2.22
N VAL A 137 3.99 -5.77 1.41
CA VAL A 137 5.13 -6.62 1.06
C VAL A 137 6.40 -5.95 1.60
N SER A 138 6.80 -6.33 2.80
CA SER A 138 7.98 -5.76 3.46
C SER A 138 9.28 -6.24 2.80
N THR A 139 10.16 -5.32 2.41
CA THR A 139 11.48 -5.64 1.83
C THR A 139 12.65 -5.46 2.80
N THR A 140 12.38 -4.94 3.99
CA THR A 140 13.36 -4.72 5.06
C THR A 140 13.01 -5.54 6.30
N SER A 141 14.01 -6.12 6.96
CA SER A 141 13.85 -6.87 8.22
C SER A 141 13.82 -5.93 9.43
N GLY A 142 12.86 -5.01 9.42
CA GLY A 142 12.73 -3.89 10.36
C GLY A 142 12.21 -2.65 9.64
N THR A 143 11.57 -1.74 10.37
CA THR A 143 11.20 -0.41 9.87
C THR A 143 12.18 0.60 10.44
N ALA A 144 12.82 1.38 9.58
CA ALA A 144 13.61 2.56 9.97
C ALA A 144 12.83 3.82 9.60
#